data_AF-A6DKC8-F1
#
_entry.id   AF-A6DKC8-F1
#
_cell.length_a   1.000
_cell.length_b   1.000
_cell.length_c   1.000
_cell.angle_alpha   90.00
_cell.angle_beta   90.00
_cell.angle_gamma   90.00
#
_symmetry.space_group_name_H-M   'P 1'
#
loop_
_entity.id
_entity.type
_entity.pdbx_description
1 polymer ?
#
loop_
_entity_poly.entity_id
_entity_poly.type
_entity_poly.pdbx_seq_one_letter_code
_entity_poly.pdbx_strand_id
1 'polypeptide(L)'
;MKLKNFIFSALALASMTTFANEDKNAKLKQINQEIQTLQASSKDKKKLPKSTKQKISLLKANKTLIEKEAEIKKMFSSFDVVKAKSPRKVLVYSRTTGFRHGSIETGAVMIKAMGEETGAFTAVHTEDEAVFNDAELAKYDVILMLSTTRDPISKPEARAAFEKFLAEKKGLVGIHAATDCHKNWPNYLEAMGGIFDGHPWNARDEVTIYNECPDHACAKMVPQGFKIKDEIYQYKDDKHFTRDKMRVLLSLDLSGPNMMKKNMKRKDNDYPVSWLRSFTGSRVFYTNLGHNDATFMNPVAMQHILTGIQYAAGDVEADATPSAKIGKFPKVVK
;
A
#
# COMPACT_ATOMS: atom_id res chain seq x y z
N MET A 1 35.64 -3.47 14.50
CA MET A 1 35.50 -3.32 13.03
C MET A 1 34.22 -2.54 12.77
N LYS A 2 34.33 -1.27 12.36
CA LYS A 2 33.22 -0.31 12.27
C LYS A 2 32.26 -0.69 11.13
N LEU A 3 31.07 -1.21 11.43
CA LEU A 3 29.99 -1.27 10.46
C LEU A 3 29.40 0.14 10.34
N LYS A 4 29.57 0.74 9.17
CA LYS A 4 29.04 2.06 8.85
C LYS A 4 27.51 2.03 9.00
N ASN A 5 27.01 2.78 9.97
CA ASN A 5 25.65 3.29 9.95
C ASN A 5 25.46 4.05 8.64
N PHE A 6 24.84 3.42 7.64
CA PHE A 6 24.20 4.15 6.56
C PHE A 6 22.94 4.79 7.14
N ILE A 7 23.13 5.84 7.92
CA ILE A 7 22.12 6.87 8.11
C ILE A 7 21.83 7.36 6.70
N PHE A 8 20.64 7.08 6.19
CA PHE A 8 20.09 7.78 5.04
C PHE A 8 20.22 9.27 5.34
N SER A 9 21.19 9.95 4.72
CA SER A 9 21.32 11.40 4.85
C SER A 9 20.02 12.04 4.40
N ALA A 10 19.39 12.77 5.30
CA ALA A 10 18.06 13.35 5.20
C ALA A 10 17.78 14.06 3.85
N LEU A 11 17.11 13.37 2.94
CA LEU A 11 15.86 13.93 2.45
C LEU A 11 14.76 13.25 3.25
N ALA A 12 14.33 13.91 4.32
CA ALA A 12 13.05 13.57 4.93
C ALA A 12 11.99 13.58 3.82
N LEU A 13 11.07 12.61 3.86
CA LEU A 13 9.86 12.68 3.05
C LEU A 13 9.26 14.08 3.25
N ALA A 14 9.09 14.81 2.15
CA ALA A 14 8.55 16.16 2.23
C ALA A 14 7.23 16.11 3.02
N SER A 15 7.12 16.98 4.02
CA SER A 15 5.88 17.19 4.76
C SER A 15 5.06 18.23 4.02
N MET A 16 3.72 18.11 4.10
CA MET A 16 2.77 19.04 3.50
C MET A 16 2.70 20.40 4.23
N THR A 17 3.72 20.79 5.01
CA THR A 17 3.82 22.15 5.56
C THR A 17 3.83 23.16 4.41
N THR A 18 2.94 24.16 4.47
CA THR A 18 2.87 25.24 3.47
C THR A 18 4.20 25.99 3.42
N PHE A 19 5.01 25.70 2.41
CA PHE A 19 6.18 26.49 2.07
C PHE A 19 5.74 27.82 1.45
N ALA A 20 6.40 28.93 1.77
CA ALA A 20 6.27 30.14 0.97
C ALA A 20 6.67 29.84 -0.49
N ASN A 21 6.10 30.52 -1.47
CA ASN A 21 6.38 30.22 -2.89
C ASN A 21 7.88 30.32 -3.25
N GLU A 22 8.62 31.20 -2.58
CA GLU A 22 10.08 31.34 -2.73
C GLU A 22 10.83 30.08 -2.25
N ASP A 23 10.38 29.46 -1.16
CA ASP A 23 10.96 28.22 -0.62
C ASP A 23 10.73 27.02 -1.54
N LYS A 24 9.58 26.97 -2.23
CA LYS A 24 9.27 25.88 -3.19
C LYS A 24 10.21 25.89 -4.38
N ASN A 25 10.45 27.06 -4.97
CA ASN A 25 11.34 27.19 -6.13
C ASN A 25 12.79 26.82 -5.78
N ALA A 26 13.27 27.26 -4.61
CA ALA A 26 14.60 26.87 -4.11
C ALA A 26 14.69 25.35 -3.91
N LYS A 27 13.66 24.74 -3.31
CA LYS A 27 13.63 23.29 -3.09
C LYS A 27 13.58 22.48 -4.37
N LEU A 28 12.77 22.89 -5.34
CA LEU A 28 12.71 22.25 -6.67
C LEU A 28 14.04 22.35 -7.41
N LYS A 29 14.73 23.50 -7.32
CA LYS A 29 16.07 23.67 -7.89
C LYS A 29 17.08 22.70 -7.24
N GLN A 30 17.08 22.58 -5.92
CA GLN A 30 17.92 21.63 -5.19
C GLN A 30 17.66 20.18 -5.63
N ILE A 31 16.38 19.78 -5.66
CA ILE A 31 15.99 18.42 -6.07
C ILE A 31 16.43 18.13 -7.52
N ASN A 32 16.19 19.06 -8.44
CA ASN A 32 16.59 18.89 -9.85
C ASN A 32 18.11 18.76 -9.99
N GLN A 33 18.88 19.58 -9.27
CA GLN A 33 20.34 19.52 -9.26
C GLN A 33 20.82 18.17 -8.71
N GLU A 34 20.25 17.69 -7.62
CA GLU A 34 20.62 16.42 -7.02
C GLU A 34 20.28 15.23 -7.95
N ILE A 35 19.11 15.24 -8.59
CA ILE A 35 18.75 14.23 -9.60
C ILE A 35 19.77 14.25 -10.75
N GLN A 36 20.15 15.43 -11.25
CA GLN A 36 21.15 15.56 -12.32
C GLN A 36 22.51 15.01 -11.89
N THR A 37 22.98 15.34 -10.69
CA THR A 37 24.24 14.81 -10.13
C THR A 37 24.21 13.28 -10.02
N LEU A 38 23.13 12.71 -9.47
CA LEU A 38 23.00 11.25 -9.33
C LEU A 38 22.90 10.54 -10.68
N GLN A 39 22.29 11.17 -11.70
CA GLN A 39 22.25 10.61 -13.04
C GLN A 39 23.60 10.70 -13.75
N ALA A 40 24.36 11.78 -13.52
CA ALA A 40 25.68 11.97 -14.10
C ALA A 40 26.74 11.02 -13.53
N SER A 41 26.48 10.38 -12.38
CA SER A 41 27.40 9.39 -11.79
C SER A 41 27.58 8.11 -12.62
N SER A 42 26.81 7.94 -13.70
CA SER A 42 26.98 6.86 -14.68
C SER A 42 26.58 7.32 -16.07
N LYS A 43 27.41 7.03 -17.08
CA LYS A 43 27.07 7.27 -18.49
C LYS A 43 25.89 6.39 -18.96
N ASP A 44 25.71 5.22 -18.35
CA ASP A 44 24.57 4.33 -18.60
C ASP A 44 23.62 4.35 -17.40
N LYS A 45 22.44 4.96 -17.58
CA LYS A 45 21.41 5.05 -16.54
C LYS A 45 20.92 3.68 -16.07
N LYS A 46 21.00 2.63 -16.91
CA LYS A 46 20.63 1.26 -16.52
C LYS A 46 21.62 0.67 -15.52
N LYS A 47 22.88 1.12 -15.52
CA LYS A 47 23.96 0.65 -14.62
C LYS A 47 24.05 1.40 -13.29
N LEU A 48 23.18 2.37 -13.02
CA LEU A 48 23.15 3.04 -11.72
C LEU A 48 22.91 2.03 -10.57
N PRO A 49 23.61 2.17 -9.42
CA PRO A 49 23.36 1.36 -8.23
C PRO A 49 21.89 1.38 -7.81
N LYS A 50 21.40 0.27 -7.23
CA LYS A 50 20.00 0.17 -6.77
C LYS A 50 19.64 1.30 -5.81
N SER A 51 20.50 1.58 -4.84
CA SER A 51 20.34 2.69 -3.88
C SER A 51 20.25 4.06 -4.56
N THR A 52 21.04 4.29 -5.60
CA THR A 52 20.98 5.52 -6.40
C THR A 52 19.65 5.65 -7.15
N LYS A 53 19.17 4.57 -7.77
CA LYS A 53 17.87 4.55 -8.46
C LYS A 53 16.72 4.84 -7.50
N GLN A 54 16.74 4.22 -6.32
CA GLN A 54 15.76 4.47 -5.25
C GLN A 54 15.77 5.93 -4.80
N LYS A 55 16.98 6.50 -4.58
CA LYS A 55 17.12 7.91 -4.21
C LYS A 55 16.57 8.85 -5.28
N ILE A 56 16.84 8.58 -6.56
CA ILE A 56 16.27 9.33 -7.68
C ILE A 56 14.73 9.21 -7.70
N SER A 57 14.18 8.02 -7.45
CA SER A 57 12.74 7.80 -7.39
C SER A 57 12.09 8.63 -6.28
N LEU A 58 12.67 8.61 -5.07
CA LEU A 58 12.23 9.41 -3.94
C LEU A 58 12.30 10.92 -4.22
N LEU A 59 13.39 11.38 -4.84
CA LEU A 59 13.53 12.77 -5.26
C LEU A 59 12.44 13.19 -6.25
N LYS A 60 12.10 12.32 -7.22
CA LYS A 60 11.01 12.56 -8.16
C LYS A 60 9.65 12.59 -7.48
N ALA A 61 9.37 11.67 -6.57
CA ALA A 61 8.12 11.66 -5.81
C ALA A 61 7.94 12.96 -4.98
N ASN A 62 8.99 13.39 -4.27
CA ASN A 62 8.98 14.67 -3.55
C ASN A 62 8.82 15.87 -4.49
N LYS A 63 9.48 15.84 -5.66
CA LYS A 63 9.31 16.87 -6.69
C LYS A 63 7.85 16.97 -7.13
N THR A 64 7.21 15.83 -7.43
CA THR A 64 5.80 15.78 -7.81
C THR A 64 4.89 16.34 -6.70
N LEU A 65 5.14 16.00 -5.44
CA LEU A 65 4.39 16.55 -4.31
C LEU A 65 4.45 18.08 -4.27
N ILE A 66 5.63 18.67 -4.49
CA ILE A 66 5.82 20.14 -4.48
C ILE A 66 5.19 20.78 -5.72
N GLU A 67 5.42 20.23 -6.91
CA GLU A 67 4.90 20.78 -8.18
C GLU A 67 3.36 20.73 -8.26
N LYS A 68 2.75 19.69 -7.68
CA LYS A 68 1.30 19.47 -7.68
C LYS A 68 0.64 19.74 -6.33
N GLU A 69 1.29 20.47 -5.42
CA GLU A 69 0.83 20.63 -4.04
C GLU A 69 -0.62 21.08 -3.95
N ALA A 70 -1.03 22.09 -4.72
CA ALA A 70 -2.40 22.61 -4.71
C ALA A 70 -3.43 21.58 -5.19
N GLU A 71 -3.11 20.80 -6.22
CA GLU A 71 -3.95 19.71 -6.73
C GLU A 71 -4.10 18.60 -5.69
N ILE A 72 -2.99 18.20 -5.05
CA ILE A 72 -2.97 17.13 -4.05
C ILE A 72 -3.69 17.56 -2.77
N LYS A 73 -3.48 18.79 -2.29
CA LYS A 73 -4.23 19.33 -1.14
C LYS A 73 -5.72 19.44 -1.44
N LYS A 74 -6.09 19.87 -2.64
CA LYS A 74 -7.50 19.87 -3.07
C LYS A 74 -8.07 18.45 -3.09
N MET A 75 -7.31 17.45 -3.56
CA MET A 75 -7.71 16.05 -3.51
C MET A 75 -7.92 15.59 -2.06
N PHE A 76 -6.94 15.78 -1.18
CA PHE A 76 -7.04 15.33 0.22
C PHE A 76 -8.13 16.05 1.03
N SER A 77 -8.36 17.33 0.79
CA SER A 77 -9.45 18.08 1.43
C SER A 77 -10.84 17.64 0.95
N SER A 78 -10.95 16.94 -0.18
CA SER A 78 -12.21 16.38 -0.67
C SER A 78 -12.55 15.01 -0.05
N PHE A 79 -11.64 14.45 0.75
CA PHE A 79 -11.81 13.11 1.30
C PHE A 79 -12.81 13.08 2.45
N ASP A 80 -13.56 11.98 2.53
CA ASP A 80 -14.40 11.64 3.70
C ASP A 80 -13.47 11.07 4.77
N VAL A 81 -13.03 11.94 5.69
CA VAL A 81 -12.07 11.59 6.75
C VAL A 81 -12.82 11.38 8.06
N VAL A 82 -12.68 10.19 8.65
CA VAL A 82 -13.18 9.97 10.02
C VAL A 82 -12.19 10.57 11.02
N LYS A 83 -12.67 11.39 11.95
CA LYS A 83 -11.80 11.93 13.00
C LYS A 83 -11.21 10.80 13.84
N ALA A 84 -9.88 10.75 13.94
CA ALA A 84 -9.20 9.74 14.73
C ALA A 84 -9.59 9.81 16.21
N LYS A 85 -9.81 8.66 16.85
CA LYS A 85 -10.19 8.55 18.27
C LYS A 85 -9.05 9.00 19.21
N SER A 86 -7.82 8.88 18.73
CA SER A 86 -6.58 9.36 19.36
C SER A 86 -5.56 9.65 18.26
N PRO A 87 -4.47 10.40 18.53
CA PRO A 87 -3.38 10.54 17.56
C PRO A 87 -2.89 9.16 17.09
N ARG A 88 -2.88 8.94 15.77
CA ARG A 88 -2.45 7.68 15.16
C ARG A 88 -1.04 7.78 14.58
N LYS A 89 -0.26 6.71 14.75
CA LYS A 89 1.06 6.57 14.11
C LYS A 89 1.13 5.30 13.27
N VAL A 90 1.42 5.47 11.99
CA VAL A 90 1.51 4.39 11.00
C VAL A 90 2.98 4.12 10.67
N LEU A 91 3.41 2.86 10.76
CA LEU A 91 4.68 2.40 10.24
C LEU A 91 4.50 1.98 8.78
N VAL A 92 5.04 2.75 7.83
CA VAL A 92 5.10 2.38 6.41
C VAL A 92 6.39 1.60 6.19
N TYR A 93 6.27 0.29 5.95
CA TYR A 93 7.39 -0.59 5.69
C TYR A 93 7.42 -1.03 4.22
N SER A 94 8.52 -0.79 3.52
CA SER A 94 8.62 -1.06 2.07
C SER A 94 9.87 -1.83 1.65
N ARG A 95 10.52 -2.53 2.59
CA ARG A 95 11.70 -3.33 2.25
C ARG A 95 11.30 -4.43 1.27
N THR A 96 12.14 -4.64 0.26
CA THR A 96 11.97 -5.71 -0.74
C THR A 96 13.24 -6.56 -0.80
N THR A 97 13.13 -7.88 -0.68
CA THR A 97 14.23 -8.80 -0.98
C THR A 97 14.05 -9.52 -2.33
N GLY A 98 13.01 -9.15 -3.09
CA GLY A 98 12.80 -9.55 -4.48
C GLY A 98 12.63 -8.37 -5.43
N PHE A 99 11.60 -8.46 -6.29
CA PHE A 99 11.25 -7.38 -7.23
C PHE A 99 10.91 -6.10 -6.46
N ARG A 100 11.33 -4.95 -7.00
CA ARG A 100 11.03 -3.64 -6.43
C ARG A 100 10.15 -2.87 -7.39
N HIS A 101 8.94 -2.56 -6.94
CA HIS A 101 7.99 -1.71 -7.64
C HIS A 101 8.47 -0.27 -7.64
N GLY A 102 8.36 0.40 -8.80
CA GLY A 102 8.74 1.81 -8.94
C GLY A 102 7.85 2.76 -8.14
N SER A 103 6.64 2.32 -7.79
CA SER A 103 5.65 3.10 -7.05
C SER A 103 5.91 3.21 -5.55
N ILE A 104 6.87 2.47 -5.00
CA ILE A 104 7.14 2.45 -3.55
C ILE A 104 7.46 3.85 -3.04
N GLU A 105 8.33 4.59 -3.72
CA GLU A 105 8.71 5.93 -3.26
C GLU A 105 7.55 6.93 -3.39
N THR A 106 6.78 6.87 -4.47
CA THR A 106 5.58 7.69 -4.66
C THR A 106 4.53 7.38 -3.59
N GLY A 107 4.26 6.10 -3.33
CA GLY A 107 3.30 5.68 -2.32
C GLY A 107 3.71 6.11 -0.91
N ALA A 108 4.99 5.97 -0.54
CA ALA A 108 5.47 6.41 0.77
C ALA A 108 5.32 7.92 0.97
N VAL A 109 5.63 8.73 -0.05
CA VAL A 109 5.43 10.19 -0.04
C VAL A 109 3.95 10.54 0.09
N MET A 110 3.10 9.97 -0.78
CA MET A 110 1.69 10.34 -0.85
C MET A 110 0.89 9.85 0.36
N ILE A 111 1.18 8.66 0.91
CA ILE A 111 0.52 8.16 2.13
C ILE A 111 0.88 9.03 3.33
N LYS A 112 2.15 9.42 3.48
CA LYS A 112 2.56 10.32 4.56
C LYS A 112 1.90 11.69 4.41
N ALA A 113 1.95 12.27 3.22
CA ALA A 113 1.32 13.55 2.93
C ALA A 113 -0.20 13.52 3.17
N MET A 114 -0.87 12.44 2.78
CA MET A 114 -2.30 12.23 3.01
C MET A 114 -2.64 12.19 4.51
N GLY A 115 -1.89 11.42 5.30
CA GLY A 115 -2.10 11.36 6.75
C GLY A 115 -1.95 12.73 7.43
N GLU A 116 -0.90 13.47 7.07
CA GLU A 116 -0.61 14.80 7.63
C GLU A 116 -1.66 15.83 7.22
N GLU A 117 -2.01 15.90 5.92
CA GLU A 117 -2.96 16.89 5.40
C GLU A 117 -4.39 16.67 5.90
N THR A 118 -4.81 15.41 6.02
CA THR A 118 -6.14 15.05 6.53
C THR A 118 -6.23 15.09 8.06
N GLY A 119 -5.08 15.11 8.75
CA GLY A 119 -5.01 14.95 10.20
C GLY A 119 -5.38 13.55 10.70
N ALA A 120 -5.53 12.56 9.81
CA ALA A 120 -5.95 11.20 10.16
C ALA A 120 -4.87 10.42 10.93
N PHE A 121 -3.60 10.60 10.54
CA PHE A 121 -2.47 9.91 11.16
C PHE A 121 -1.14 10.58 10.80
N THR A 122 -0.10 10.28 11.57
CA THR A 122 1.29 10.52 11.16
C THR A 122 1.90 9.23 10.65
N ALA A 123 2.81 9.30 9.67
CA ALA A 123 3.46 8.13 9.11
C ALA A 123 4.98 8.22 9.22
N VAL A 124 5.61 7.10 9.60
CA VAL A 124 7.06 6.91 9.54
C VAL A 124 7.36 5.84 8.51
N HIS A 125 8.18 6.17 7.53
CA HIS A 125 8.64 5.24 6.51
C HIS A 125 10.00 4.66 6.86
N THR A 126 10.16 3.34 6.71
CA THR A 126 11.46 2.68 6.84
C THR A 126 11.54 1.43 5.97
N GLU A 127 12.77 1.04 5.64
CA GLU A 127 13.10 -0.27 5.05
C GLU A 127 14.04 -1.07 5.99
N ASP A 128 14.29 -0.57 7.19
CA ASP A 128 15.11 -1.24 8.19
C ASP A 128 14.27 -2.20 9.03
N GLU A 129 14.58 -3.49 8.93
CA GLU A 129 13.95 -4.56 9.71
C GLU A 129 14.16 -4.41 11.21
N ALA A 130 15.17 -3.65 11.66
CA ALA A 130 15.40 -3.40 13.09
C ALA A 130 14.20 -2.74 13.79
N VAL A 131 13.26 -2.13 13.04
CA VAL A 131 12.01 -1.58 13.59
C VAL A 131 11.09 -2.67 14.19
N PHE A 132 11.24 -3.93 13.78
CA PHE A 132 10.43 -5.04 14.26
C PHE A 132 11.00 -5.58 15.58
N ASN A 133 10.80 -4.80 16.64
CA ASN A 133 10.99 -5.21 18.02
C ASN A 133 9.95 -4.52 18.90
N ASP A 134 9.70 -5.05 20.09
CA ASP A 134 8.64 -4.56 20.99
C ASP A 134 8.73 -3.06 21.28
N ALA A 135 9.93 -2.54 21.54
CA ALA A 135 10.13 -1.13 21.91
C ALA A 135 9.83 -0.17 20.75
N GLU A 136 10.22 -0.54 19.53
CA GLU A 136 9.93 0.26 18.34
C GLU A 136 8.47 0.13 17.90
N LEU A 137 7.93 -1.10 17.88
CA LEU A 137 6.54 -1.36 17.47
C LEU A 137 5.51 -0.80 18.46
N ALA A 138 5.85 -0.63 19.74
CA ALA A 138 4.99 0.01 20.73
C ALA A 138 4.56 1.44 20.31
N LYS A 139 5.37 2.12 19.49
CA LYS A 139 5.13 3.50 19.03
C LYS A 139 4.05 3.62 17.96
N TYR A 140 3.63 2.51 17.34
CA TYR A 140 2.75 2.51 16.18
C TYR A 140 1.40 1.85 16.47
N ASP A 141 0.36 2.29 15.78
CA ASP A 141 -0.99 1.72 15.81
C ASP A 141 -1.25 0.79 14.61
N VAL A 142 -0.55 1.03 13.50
CA VAL A 142 -0.72 0.30 12.25
C VAL A 142 0.63 0.00 11.62
N ILE A 143 0.80 -1.23 11.15
CA ILE A 143 1.87 -1.60 10.21
C ILE A 143 1.27 -1.61 8.80
N LEU A 144 1.88 -0.85 7.89
CA LEU A 144 1.51 -0.80 6.48
C LEU A 144 2.66 -1.38 5.64
N MET A 145 2.41 -2.55 5.04
CA MET A 145 3.31 -3.23 4.12
C MET A 145 3.10 -2.67 2.70
N LEU A 146 3.98 -1.76 2.28
CA LEU A 146 3.88 -1.06 0.99
C LEU A 146 4.69 -1.79 -0.08
N SER A 147 4.01 -2.61 -0.89
CA SER A 147 4.61 -3.35 -2.01
C SER A 147 5.90 -4.11 -1.64
N THR A 148 5.94 -4.65 -0.42
CA THR A 148 7.03 -5.50 0.04
C THR A 148 7.07 -6.80 -0.75
N THR A 149 8.24 -7.40 -0.96
CA THR A 149 8.35 -8.67 -1.70
C THR A 149 9.36 -9.62 -1.06
N ARG A 150 9.11 -10.92 -1.24
CA ARG A 150 9.91 -12.05 -0.75
C ARG A 150 9.97 -12.08 0.77
N ASP A 151 11.13 -12.01 1.39
CA ASP A 151 11.29 -12.14 2.85
C ASP A 151 11.90 -10.86 3.44
N PRO A 152 11.12 -9.77 3.54
CA PRO A 152 11.61 -8.49 4.04
C PRO A 152 11.78 -8.44 5.56
N ILE A 153 11.13 -9.34 6.28
CA ILE A 153 11.19 -9.60 7.74
C ILE A 153 11.60 -11.07 7.92
N SER A 154 12.90 -11.33 7.91
CA SER A 154 13.47 -12.67 7.90
C SER A 154 13.88 -13.17 9.28
N LYS A 155 14.15 -12.27 10.23
CA LYS A 155 14.60 -12.61 11.58
C LYS A 155 13.47 -13.19 12.44
N PRO A 156 13.63 -14.36 13.08
CA PRO A 156 12.61 -14.96 13.93
C PRO A 156 12.08 -14.03 15.04
N GLU A 157 12.96 -13.27 15.68
CA GLU A 157 12.59 -12.29 16.71
C GLU A 157 11.75 -11.13 16.16
N ALA A 158 12.04 -10.69 14.93
CA ALA A 158 11.25 -9.67 14.24
C ALA A 158 9.86 -10.18 13.89
N ARG A 159 9.76 -11.44 13.46
CA ARG A 159 8.49 -12.12 13.19
C ARG A 159 7.65 -12.26 14.47
N ALA A 160 8.28 -12.64 15.59
CA ALA A 160 7.61 -12.72 16.89
C ALA A 160 7.07 -11.36 17.35
N ALA A 161 7.84 -10.28 17.19
CA ALA A 161 7.38 -8.92 17.51
C ALA A 161 6.19 -8.49 16.63
N PHE A 162 6.23 -8.81 15.33
CA PHE A 162 5.11 -8.58 14.41
C PHE A 162 3.84 -9.33 14.83
N GLU A 163 3.96 -10.62 15.18
CA GLU A 163 2.80 -11.41 15.62
C GLU A 163 2.22 -10.89 16.94
N LYS A 164 3.07 -10.50 17.89
CA LYS A 164 2.65 -9.87 19.14
C LYS A 164 1.89 -8.58 18.88
N PHE A 165 2.38 -7.74 17.97
CA PHE A 165 1.69 -6.50 17.56
C PHE A 165 0.26 -6.76 17.06
N LEU A 166 0.06 -7.82 16.26
CA LEU A 166 -1.29 -8.21 15.80
C LEU A 166 -2.15 -8.78 16.93
N ALA A 167 -1.57 -9.56 17.84
CA ALA A 167 -2.28 -10.09 19.01
C ALA A 167 -2.74 -8.99 19.98
N GLU A 168 -2.03 -7.85 20.01
CA GLU A 168 -2.43 -6.62 20.71
C GLU A 168 -3.55 -5.84 19.99
N LYS A 169 -4.18 -6.43 18.96
CA LYS A 169 -5.31 -5.86 18.18
C LYS A 169 -4.96 -4.57 17.44
N LYS A 170 -3.67 -4.33 17.18
CA LYS A 170 -3.18 -3.24 16.33
C LYS A 170 -3.39 -3.58 14.84
N GLY A 171 -3.37 -2.57 13.99
CA GLY A 171 -3.79 -2.69 12.59
C GLY A 171 -2.72 -3.22 11.65
N LEU A 172 -3.15 -3.93 10.61
CA LEU A 172 -2.29 -4.33 9.48
C LEU A 172 -2.89 -3.84 8.17
N VAL A 173 -2.07 -3.22 7.34
CA VAL A 173 -2.42 -2.83 5.97
C VAL A 173 -1.46 -3.48 5.00
N GLY A 174 -1.97 -4.12 3.96
CA GLY A 174 -1.18 -4.56 2.81
C GLY A 174 -1.56 -3.81 1.54
N ILE A 175 -0.56 -3.35 0.81
CA ILE A 175 -0.74 -2.70 -0.49
C ILE A 175 0.02 -3.50 -1.55
N HIS A 176 -0.69 -3.80 -2.64
CA HIS A 176 -0.20 -4.43 -3.86
C HIS A 176 0.65 -5.68 -3.61
N ALA A 177 1.97 -5.57 -3.62
CA ALA A 177 2.85 -6.74 -3.54
C ALA A 177 3.01 -7.34 -2.15
N ALA A 178 2.36 -6.79 -1.12
CA ALA A 178 2.37 -7.33 0.24
C ALA A 178 1.97 -8.82 0.33
N THR A 179 1.26 -9.38 -0.67
CA THR A 179 0.92 -10.81 -0.79
C THR A 179 1.97 -11.67 -1.51
N ASP A 180 3.03 -11.07 -2.09
CA ASP A 180 4.22 -11.78 -2.62
C ASP A 180 5.32 -11.88 -1.53
N CYS A 181 4.90 -12.04 -0.28
CA CYS A 181 5.79 -12.09 0.87
C CYS A 181 5.72 -13.42 1.63
N HIS A 182 6.82 -13.74 2.30
CA HIS A 182 6.88 -14.65 3.44
C HIS A 182 6.30 -16.05 3.22
N LYS A 183 6.66 -16.68 2.09
CA LYS A 183 6.18 -18.03 1.71
C LYS A 183 6.42 -19.12 2.78
N ASN A 184 7.35 -18.90 3.72
CA ASN A 184 7.68 -19.80 4.81
C ASN A 184 7.17 -19.33 6.19
N TRP A 185 6.26 -18.36 6.26
CA TRP A 185 5.74 -17.81 7.51
C TRP A 185 4.21 -17.88 7.53
N PRO A 186 3.63 -19.00 8.02
CA PRO A 186 2.19 -19.24 7.97
C PRO A 186 1.35 -18.13 8.60
N ASN A 187 1.81 -17.51 9.69
CA ASN A 187 1.08 -16.44 10.37
C ASN A 187 0.96 -15.17 9.51
N TYR A 188 2.01 -14.79 8.78
CA TYR A 188 1.91 -13.67 7.84
C TYR A 188 0.96 -14.00 6.68
N LEU A 189 1.09 -15.20 6.10
CA LEU A 189 0.23 -15.64 4.99
C LEU A 189 -1.25 -15.67 5.40
N GLU A 190 -1.54 -16.12 6.62
CA GLU A 190 -2.91 -16.15 7.15
C GLU A 190 -3.41 -14.74 7.51
N ALA A 191 -2.56 -13.88 8.08
CA ALA A 191 -2.93 -12.52 8.47
C ALA A 191 -3.23 -11.64 7.26
N MET A 192 -2.29 -11.54 6.32
CA MET A 192 -2.46 -10.75 5.10
C MET A 192 -3.60 -11.31 4.24
N GLY A 193 -3.61 -12.64 4.13
CA GLY A 193 -4.50 -13.36 3.25
C GLY A 193 -4.08 -13.20 1.79
N GLY A 194 -4.32 -14.23 0.97
CA GLY A 194 -3.85 -14.22 -0.43
C GLY A 194 -2.35 -14.52 -0.55
N ILE A 195 -2.04 -15.54 -1.36
CA ILE A 195 -0.66 -15.81 -1.78
C ILE A 195 -0.56 -15.51 -3.27
N PHE A 196 0.33 -14.59 -3.63
CA PHE A 196 0.56 -14.22 -5.03
C PHE A 196 0.79 -15.44 -5.92
N ASP A 197 0.05 -15.51 -7.04
CA ASP A 197 0.14 -16.58 -8.05
C ASP A 197 0.14 -16.04 -9.49
N GLY A 198 0.72 -14.85 -9.67
CA GLY A 198 0.90 -14.20 -10.97
C GLY A 198 -0.01 -12.98 -11.17
N HIS A 199 0.16 -12.35 -12.33
CA HIS A 199 -0.44 -11.07 -12.67
C HIS A 199 -0.97 -11.10 -14.12
N PRO A 200 -2.14 -11.73 -14.37
CA PRO A 200 -2.70 -11.78 -15.73
C PRO A 200 -2.98 -10.39 -16.33
N TRP A 201 -3.25 -9.40 -15.47
CA TRP A 201 -3.44 -7.98 -15.82
C TRP A 201 -2.21 -7.19 -15.40
N ASN A 202 -1.52 -6.61 -16.37
CA ASN A 202 -0.22 -5.93 -16.18
C ASN A 202 -0.41 -4.43 -15.99
N ALA A 203 0.66 -3.74 -15.56
CA ALA A 203 0.67 -2.30 -15.26
C ALA A 203 0.12 -1.35 -16.35
N ARG A 204 0.03 -1.79 -17.61
CA ARG A 204 -0.49 -1.01 -18.75
C ARG A 204 -1.93 -1.35 -19.11
N ASP A 205 -2.46 -2.47 -18.60
CA ASP A 205 -3.84 -2.87 -18.80
C ASP A 205 -4.76 -1.92 -18.02
N GLU A 206 -5.89 -1.54 -18.63
CA GLU A 206 -6.98 -0.91 -17.90
C GLU A 206 -7.92 -2.00 -17.41
N VAL A 207 -8.13 -2.07 -16.10
CA VAL A 207 -9.04 -3.01 -15.45
C VAL A 207 -10.32 -2.31 -15.02
N THR A 208 -11.41 -3.05 -14.99
CA THR A 208 -12.69 -2.58 -14.43
C THR A 208 -12.90 -3.24 -13.07
N ILE A 209 -13.21 -2.44 -12.05
CA ILE A 209 -13.44 -2.89 -10.68
C ILE A 209 -14.94 -3.08 -10.45
N TYR A 210 -15.30 -4.27 -10.01
CA TYR A 210 -16.61 -4.58 -9.46
C TYR A 210 -16.61 -4.27 -7.96
N ASN A 211 -17.50 -3.38 -7.51
CA ASN A 211 -17.66 -3.09 -6.09
C ASN A 211 -18.69 -4.05 -5.50
N GLU A 212 -18.23 -5.05 -4.75
CA GLU A 212 -19.13 -6.04 -4.14
C GLU A 212 -19.94 -5.48 -2.97
N CYS A 213 -19.54 -4.33 -2.45
CA CYS A 213 -20.05 -3.77 -1.21
C CYS A 213 -20.23 -2.24 -1.31
N PRO A 214 -21.10 -1.72 -2.19
CA PRO A 214 -21.20 -0.29 -2.47
C PRO A 214 -21.58 0.59 -1.26
N ASP A 215 -22.26 0.03 -0.26
CA ASP A 215 -22.63 0.76 0.96
C ASP A 215 -21.62 0.59 2.10
N HIS A 216 -20.61 -0.27 1.92
CA HIS A 216 -19.66 -0.59 2.97
C HIS A 216 -18.65 0.55 3.18
N ALA A 217 -18.34 0.89 4.44
CA ALA A 217 -17.51 2.04 4.78
C ALA A 217 -16.18 2.07 4.02
N CYS A 218 -15.48 0.92 3.94
CA CYS A 218 -14.21 0.77 3.21
C CYS A 218 -14.35 0.54 1.69
N ALA A 219 -15.52 0.73 1.08
CA ALA A 219 -15.71 0.50 -0.35
C ALA A 219 -16.64 1.52 -1.05
N LYS A 220 -17.45 2.29 -0.30
CA LYS A 220 -18.41 3.26 -0.84
C LYS A 220 -17.83 4.36 -1.73
N MET A 221 -16.54 4.64 -1.59
CA MET A 221 -15.82 5.60 -2.43
C MET A 221 -15.49 5.07 -3.83
N VAL A 222 -15.56 3.75 -4.04
CA VAL A 222 -15.24 3.10 -5.32
C VAL A 222 -16.54 2.92 -6.10
N PRO A 223 -16.81 3.70 -7.15
CA PRO A 223 -18.03 3.52 -7.93
C PRO A 223 -18.04 2.15 -8.63
N GLN A 224 -19.24 1.61 -8.85
CA GLN A 224 -19.40 0.41 -9.65
C GLN A 224 -18.81 0.62 -11.06
N GLY A 225 -17.96 -0.31 -11.52
CA GLY A 225 -17.31 -0.21 -12.81
C GLY A 225 -16.14 0.79 -12.85
N PHE A 226 -15.59 1.17 -11.69
CA PHE A 226 -14.42 2.03 -11.61
C PHE A 226 -13.27 1.47 -12.45
N LYS A 227 -12.73 2.28 -13.37
CA LYS A 227 -11.63 1.88 -14.25
C LYS A 227 -10.32 2.47 -13.79
N ILE A 228 -9.28 1.63 -13.80
CA ILE A 228 -7.93 2.04 -13.41
C ILE A 228 -6.89 1.27 -14.23
N LYS A 229 -5.78 1.93 -14.57
CA LYS A 229 -4.58 1.25 -15.09
C LYS A 229 -3.68 0.89 -13.94
N ASP A 230 -3.60 -0.40 -13.63
CA ASP A 230 -2.77 -0.95 -12.56
C ASP A 230 -2.42 -2.42 -12.86
N GLU A 231 -1.40 -2.95 -12.20
CA GLU A 231 -1.12 -4.40 -12.25
C GLU A 231 -1.97 -5.11 -11.21
N ILE A 232 -2.78 -6.09 -11.64
CA ILE A 232 -3.66 -6.84 -10.74
C ILE A 232 -3.23 -8.30 -10.64
N TYR A 233 -3.11 -8.76 -9.40
CA TYR A 233 -2.69 -10.10 -9.03
C TYR A 233 -3.87 -11.06 -9.00
N GLN A 234 -3.55 -12.32 -9.26
CA GLN A 234 -4.36 -13.43 -8.83
C GLN A 234 -3.67 -14.13 -7.65
N TYR A 235 -4.47 -14.81 -6.85
CA TYR A 235 -4.00 -15.52 -5.66
C TYR A 235 -4.22 -17.02 -5.81
N LYS A 236 -3.36 -17.80 -5.17
CA LYS A 236 -3.49 -19.25 -5.09
C LYS A 236 -4.89 -19.64 -4.60
N ASP A 237 -5.43 -20.69 -5.20
CA ASP A 237 -6.62 -21.36 -4.71
C ASP A 237 -6.21 -22.28 -3.54
N ASP A 238 -6.07 -21.69 -2.36
CA ASP A 238 -5.59 -22.35 -1.15
C ASP A 238 -6.36 -21.89 0.10
N LYS A 239 -5.98 -22.45 1.26
CA LYS A 239 -6.64 -22.16 2.54
C LYS A 239 -6.43 -20.74 3.08
N HIS A 240 -5.47 -19.98 2.55
CA HIS A 240 -5.13 -18.64 3.03
C HIS A 240 -5.97 -17.56 2.35
N PHE A 241 -6.54 -17.85 1.17
CA PHE A 241 -7.50 -17.01 0.48
C PHE A 241 -8.83 -17.73 0.27
N THR A 242 -9.79 -17.48 1.17
CA THR A 242 -11.13 -18.04 1.06
C THR A 242 -12.18 -17.04 1.53
N ARG A 243 -13.35 -17.00 0.86
CA ARG A 243 -14.45 -16.06 1.18
C ARG A 243 -15.14 -16.35 2.52
N ASP A 244 -14.91 -17.51 3.14
CA ASP A 244 -15.33 -17.83 4.52
C ASP A 244 -14.40 -17.25 5.60
N LYS A 245 -13.24 -16.71 5.20
CA LYS A 245 -12.29 -16.01 6.08
C LYS A 245 -12.19 -14.51 5.82
N MET A 246 -12.62 -14.04 4.66
CA MET A 246 -12.41 -12.66 4.19
C MET A 246 -13.70 -11.96 3.84
N ARG A 247 -13.79 -10.68 4.20
CA ARG A 247 -14.78 -9.75 3.65
C ARG A 247 -14.21 -9.18 2.35
N VAL A 248 -14.50 -9.79 1.21
CA VAL A 248 -14.12 -9.24 -0.10
C VAL A 248 -14.95 -7.97 -0.36
N LEU A 249 -14.26 -6.87 -0.68
CA LEU A 249 -14.84 -5.56 -0.93
C LEU A 249 -14.90 -5.23 -2.42
N LEU A 250 -13.79 -5.47 -3.12
CA LEU A 250 -13.61 -5.16 -4.53
C LEU A 250 -13.10 -6.40 -5.24
N SER A 251 -13.53 -6.60 -6.48
CA SER A 251 -13.06 -7.65 -7.38
C SER A 251 -12.89 -7.11 -8.80
N LEU A 252 -12.24 -7.87 -9.67
CA LEU A 252 -12.25 -7.57 -11.10
C LEU A 252 -13.63 -7.85 -11.70
N ASP A 253 -14.14 -6.90 -12.47
CA ASP A 253 -15.27 -7.13 -13.38
C ASP A 253 -14.73 -7.79 -14.66
N LEU A 254 -15.10 -9.05 -14.89
CA LEU A 254 -14.61 -9.83 -16.02
C LEU A 254 -15.45 -9.68 -17.29
N SER A 255 -16.59 -9.00 -17.23
CA SER A 255 -17.54 -8.88 -18.35
C SER A 255 -17.02 -7.97 -19.48
N GLY A 256 -16.03 -7.13 -19.18
CA GLY A 256 -15.42 -6.19 -20.13
C GLY A 256 -14.48 -6.82 -21.18
N PRO A 257 -14.25 -6.13 -22.31
CA PRO A 257 -13.29 -6.57 -23.32
C PRO A 257 -11.87 -6.65 -22.73
N ASN A 258 -11.11 -7.67 -23.14
CA ASN A 258 -9.73 -7.92 -22.69
C ASN A 258 -9.57 -8.22 -21.18
N MET A 259 -10.66 -8.44 -20.44
CA MET A 259 -10.59 -8.86 -19.03
C MET A 259 -10.25 -10.35 -18.89
N MET A 260 -10.61 -11.18 -19.87
CA MET A 260 -10.19 -12.58 -19.93
C MET A 260 -8.75 -12.68 -20.46
N LYS A 261 -7.84 -13.25 -19.67
CA LYS A 261 -6.39 -13.36 -19.93
C LYS A 261 -5.93 -14.82 -19.97
N LYS A 262 -4.89 -15.12 -20.77
CA LYS A 262 -4.40 -16.51 -20.98
C LYS A 262 -3.87 -17.19 -19.71
N ASN A 263 -3.37 -16.44 -18.73
CA ASN A 263 -2.70 -16.97 -17.53
C ASN A 263 -3.58 -16.92 -16.28
N MET A 264 -4.90 -16.86 -16.46
CA MET A 264 -5.89 -16.97 -15.39
C MET A 264 -5.89 -18.39 -14.82
N LYS A 265 -5.64 -18.54 -13.51
CA LYS A 265 -5.47 -19.84 -12.84
C LYS A 265 -6.65 -20.26 -11.97
N ARG A 266 -7.46 -19.32 -11.50
CA ARG A 266 -8.61 -19.61 -10.63
C ARG A 266 -9.79 -20.12 -11.45
N LYS A 267 -10.32 -21.29 -11.08
CA LYS A 267 -11.43 -21.95 -11.80
C LYS A 267 -12.80 -21.34 -11.50
N ASP A 268 -12.92 -20.70 -10.34
CA ASP A 268 -14.13 -20.02 -9.88
C ASP A 268 -14.31 -18.61 -10.46
N ASN A 269 -13.32 -18.13 -11.23
CA ASN A 269 -13.23 -16.76 -11.73
C ASN A 269 -13.33 -15.68 -10.62
N ASP A 270 -12.92 -16.02 -9.41
CA ASP A 270 -12.91 -15.10 -8.28
C ASP A 270 -11.59 -14.34 -8.21
N TYR A 271 -11.58 -13.09 -8.67
CA TYR A 271 -10.38 -12.24 -8.71
C TYR A 271 -10.55 -11.02 -7.79
N PRO A 272 -10.37 -11.21 -6.47
CA PRO A 272 -10.48 -10.17 -5.47
C PRO A 272 -9.38 -9.11 -5.66
N VAL A 273 -9.74 -7.85 -5.46
CA VAL A 273 -8.82 -6.71 -5.51
C VAL A 273 -8.60 -6.14 -4.12
N SER A 274 -9.60 -6.19 -3.23
CA SER A 274 -9.49 -5.67 -1.87
C SER A 274 -10.37 -6.45 -0.90
N TRP A 275 -9.91 -6.59 0.34
CA TRP A 275 -10.67 -7.28 1.40
C TRP A 275 -10.34 -6.74 2.80
N LEU A 276 -11.24 -7.03 3.72
CA LEU A 276 -10.97 -6.99 5.16
C LEU A 276 -10.80 -8.41 5.72
N ARG A 277 -10.05 -8.49 6.81
CA ARG A 277 -9.93 -9.70 7.61
C ARG A 277 -9.76 -9.35 9.08
N SER A 278 -10.35 -10.18 9.96
CA SER A 278 -9.98 -10.24 11.36
C SER A 278 -8.98 -11.37 11.57
N PHE A 279 -7.82 -11.08 12.17
CA PHE A 279 -6.79 -12.06 12.47
C PHE A 279 -6.26 -11.80 13.87
N THR A 280 -6.40 -12.77 14.78
CA THR A 280 -6.02 -12.62 16.20
C THR A 280 -6.58 -11.35 16.87
N GLY A 281 -7.74 -10.86 16.43
CA GLY A 281 -8.33 -9.59 16.89
C GLY A 281 -7.77 -8.32 16.23
N SER A 282 -6.73 -8.43 15.40
CA SER A 282 -6.24 -7.36 14.51
C SER A 282 -7.23 -7.08 13.39
N ARG A 283 -7.35 -5.80 13.04
CA ARG A 283 -8.06 -5.32 11.85
C ARG A 283 -7.08 -5.28 10.68
N VAL A 284 -7.28 -6.17 9.72
CA VAL A 284 -6.47 -6.26 8.51
C VAL A 284 -7.25 -5.69 7.32
N PHE A 285 -6.63 -4.75 6.61
CA PHE A 285 -7.10 -4.26 5.31
C PHE A 285 -6.06 -4.56 4.24
N TYR A 286 -6.51 -5.03 3.09
CA TYR A 286 -5.65 -5.20 1.93
C TYR A 286 -6.28 -4.60 0.69
N THR A 287 -5.44 -3.99 -0.16
CA THR A 287 -5.78 -3.65 -1.53
C THR A 287 -4.64 -4.02 -2.47
N ASN A 288 -4.99 -4.58 -3.62
CA ASN A 288 -4.03 -4.93 -4.65
C ASN A 288 -3.64 -3.75 -5.54
N LEU A 289 -4.42 -2.66 -5.50
CA LEU A 289 -4.06 -1.40 -6.16
C LEU A 289 -2.74 -0.87 -5.59
N GLY A 290 -1.87 -0.34 -6.45
CA GLY A 290 -0.63 0.32 -6.02
C GLY A 290 0.64 -0.06 -6.80
N HIS A 291 0.55 -0.72 -7.96
CA HIS A 291 1.74 -0.96 -8.81
C HIS A 291 2.22 0.34 -9.45
N ASN A 292 1.28 1.19 -9.87
CA ASN A 292 1.56 2.41 -10.62
C ASN A 292 1.64 3.64 -9.73
N ASP A 293 2.54 4.58 -10.07
CA ASP A 293 2.59 5.92 -9.45
C ASP A 293 1.24 6.64 -9.53
N ALA A 294 0.55 6.48 -10.67
CA ALA A 294 -0.75 7.11 -10.93
C ALA A 294 -1.84 6.67 -9.94
N THR A 295 -1.73 5.46 -9.36
CA THR A 295 -2.66 4.97 -8.34
C THR A 295 -2.60 5.85 -7.08
N PHE A 296 -1.40 6.28 -6.69
CA PHE A 296 -1.19 7.17 -5.54
C PHE A 296 -1.54 8.64 -5.80
N MET A 297 -1.98 8.95 -7.02
CA MET A 297 -2.49 10.26 -7.43
C MET A 297 -3.98 10.21 -7.81
N ASN A 298 -4.62 9.04 -7.69
CA ASN A 298 -6.01 8.86 -8.04
C ASN A 298 -6.90 9.08 -6.79
N PRO A 299 -7.88 9.98 -6.83
CA PRO A 299 -8.69 10.33 -5.67
C PRO A 299 -9.49 9.14 -5.11
N VAL A 300 -10.02 8.27 -5.98
CA VAL A 300 -10.78 7.08 -5.57
C VAL A 300 -9.86 6.08 -4.87
N ALA A 301 -8.71 5.78 -5.46
CA ALA A 301 -7.75 4.83 -4.87
C ALA A 301 -7.16 5.37 -3.55
N MET A 302 -6.84 6.66 -3.48
CA MET A 302 -6.29 7.27 -2.27
C MET A 302 -7.33 7.39 -1.15
N GLN A 303 -8.59 7.71 -1.43
CA GLN A 303 -9.67 7.62 -0.43
C GLN A 303 -9.86 6.18 0.07
N HIS A 304 -9.79 5.18 -0.82
CA HIS A 304 -9.88 3.76 -0.47
C HIS A 304 -8.74 3.36 0.48
N ILE A 305 -7.51 3.76 0.17
CA ILE A 305 -6.33 3.52 1.02
C ILE A 305 -6.46 4.24 2.37
N LEU A 306 -6.86 5.52 2.39
CA LEU A 306 -7.11 6.27 3.62
C LEU A 306 -8.09 5.53 4.53
N THR A 307 -9.25 5.18 3.98
CA THR A 307 -10.33 4.55 4.74
C THR A 307 -9.90 3.17 5.25
N GLY A 308 -9.13 2.42 4.46
CA GLY A 308 -8.52 1.17 4.87
C GLY A 308 -7.53 1.31 6.03
N ILE A 309 -6.67 2.35 6.00
CA ILE A 309 -5.75 2.68 7.11
C ILE A 309 -6.53 3.07 8.36
N GLN A 310 -7.58 3.89 8.22
CA GLN A 310 -8.42 4.30 9.36
C GLN A 310 -9.21 3.12 9.95
N TYR A 311 -9.65 2.17 9.13
CA TYR A 311 -10.22 0.91 9.60
C TYR A 311 -9.18 0.09 10.38
N ALA A 312 -7.97 -0.10 9.84
CA ALA A 312 -6.91 -0.82 10.52
C ALA A 312 -6.55 -0.16 11.88
N ALA A 313 -6.51 1.18 11.92
CA ALA A 313 -6.31 1.96 13.13
C ALA A 313 -7.48 1.85 14.13
N GLY A 314 -8.66 1.43 13.68
CA GLY A 314 -9.87 1.30 14.50
C GLY A 314 -10.66 2.60 14.65
N ASP A 315 -10.47 3.55 13.74
CA ASP A 315 -11.24 4.81 13.69
C ASP A 315 -12.49 4.67 12.82
N VAL A 316 -12.40 3.93 11.71
CA VAL A 316 -13.55 3.54 10.89
C VAL A 316 -14.09 2.20 11.38
N GLU A 317 -15.33 2.19 11.86
CA GLU A 317 -16.06 0.95 12.14
C GLU A 317 -16.58 0.36 10.82
N ALA A 318 -16.23 -0.90 10.54
CA ALA A 318 -16.63 -1.59 9.33
C ALA A 318 -16.84 -3.09 9.57
N ASP A 319 -17.81 -3.67 8.87
CA ASP A 319 -18.15 -5.08 8.99
C ASP A 319 -17.14 -5.98 8.27
N ALA A 320 -16.27 -6.62 9.04
CA ALA A 320 -15.30 -7.59 8.56
C ALA A 320 -15.84 -9.04 8.50
N THR A 321 -17.16 -9.23 8.65
CA THR A 321 -17.78 -10.56 8.54
C THR A 321 -17.42 -11.19 7.20
N PRO A 322 -16.88 -12.43 7.17
CA PRO A 322 -16.50 -13.06 5.92
C PRO A 322 -17.66 -13.10 4.92
N SER A 323 -17.38 -12.80 3.65
CA SER A 323 -18.43 -12.65 2.64
C SER A 323 -19.30 -13.91 2.51
N ALA A 324 -18.77 -15.10 2.82
CA ALA A 324 -19.53 -16.35 2.80
C ALA A 324 -20.66 -16.44 3.82
N LYS A 325 -20.61 -15.60 4.85
CA LYS A 325 -21.61 -15.54 5.92
C LYS A 325 -22.67 -14.47 5.67
N ILE A 326 -22.50 -13.60 4.68
CA ILE A 326 -23.42 -12.49 4.38
C ILE A 326 -24.46 -12.88 3.31
N GLY A 327 -24.22 -13.96 2.55
CA GLY A 327 -25.23 -14.57 1.66
C GLY A 327 -25.50 -13.82 0.34
N LYS A 328 -24.86 -12.67 0.11
CA LYS A 328 -24.91 -11.95 -1.18
C LYS A 328 -23.58 -12.11 -1.90
N PHE A 329 -23.49 -13.15 -2.71
CA PHE A 329 -22.43 -13.23 -3.70
C PHE A 329 -23.01 -13.05 -5.09
N PRO A 330 -22.65 -11.99 -5.81
CA PRO A 330 -22.68 -12.09 -7.26
C PRO A 330 -21.69 -13.21 -7.61
N LYS A 331 -22.20 -14.33 -8.13
CA LYS A 331 -21.38 -15.18 -8.99
C LYS A 331 -20.90 -14.22 -10.08
N VAL A 332 -19.60 -13.93 -10.12
CA VAL A 332 -19.01 -13.01 -11.12
C VAL A 332 -19.62 -13.36 -12.47
N VAL A 333 -20.42 -12.42 -12.98
CA VAL A 333 -21.30 -12.62 -14.13
C VAL A 333 -20.39 -12.79 -15.35
N LYS A 334 -20.58 -13.90 -16.07
CA LYS A 334 -19.97 -14.13 -17.38
C LYS A 334 -20.54 -13.19 -18.42
#